data_AF-A0A2S2NJ46-F1
#
_entry.id   AF-A0A2S2NJ46-F1
#
_cell.length_a   1.000
_cell.length_b   1.000
_cell.length_c   1.000
_cell.angle_alpha   90.00
_cell.angle_beta   90.00
_cell.angle_gamma   90.00
#
_symmetry.space_group_name_H-M   'P 1'
#
loop_
_entity.id
_entity.type
_entity.pdbx_description
1 polymer ?
#
loop_
_entity_poly.entity_id
_entity_poly.type
_entity_poly.pdbx_seq_one_letter_code
_entity_poly.pdbx_strand_id
1 'polypeptide(L)'
;LVNIQDELSKCEKVLAQYLETKRLTYPRFYFISSADLLDILSNGNNPESVCKHLIKLYDSMAKIKFIKDKLGVGMYAKDGEYVEFDGNCECSGQVEKWLNKLTDIMRSSGRQYFGKAVKSYDEKPRRLWIFDYPAQAALCGVQIWWTAETNDAFAQLEIGHENALKEYNKKQIVQLNELIDLLLEDLTKGDRQKVNTICTIDVHCRDVVAKMIQQKIETGSAFQWQCQLRHRWDFKESDCFANICDAQFRYWYEYLGNTPRLVVTPLTDRCYITLTQSLHLIMGGAPAGPAGTGKTETTKDLGK
;
A
#
# COMPACT_ATOMS: atom_id res chain seq x y z
N LEU A 1 41.70 35.77 6.53
CA LEU A 1 40.58 35.28 7.38
C LEU A 1 39.24 35.83 6.91
N VAL A 2 39.01 37.15 6.88
CA VAL A 2 37.76 37.76 6.37
C VAL A 2 37.45 37.35 4.92
N ASN A 3 38.45 37.36 4.03
CA ASN A 3 38.25 36.98 2.62
C ASN A 3 37.87 35.49 2.43
N ILE A 4 38.42 34.60 3.28
CA ILE A 4 38.08 33.16 3.26
C ILE A 4 36.66 32.93 3.78
N GLN A 5 36.22 33.73 4.77
CA GLN A 5 34.86 33.70 5.29
C GLN A 5 33.84 34.11 4.21
N ASP A 6 34.16 35.15 3.43
CA ASP A 6 33.30 35.64 2.35
C ASP A 6 33.23 34.64 1.18
N GLU A 7 34.35 34.01 0.82
CA GLU A 7 34.38 32.94 -0.19
C GLU A 7 33.59 31.71 0.27
N LEU A 8 33.74 31.29 1.54
CA LEU A 8 32.98 30.19 2.12
C LEU A 8 31.47 30.47 2.05
N SER A 9 31.03 31.68 2.43
CA SER A 9 29.62 32.04 2.39
C SER A 9 29.05 32.04 0.95
N LYS A 10 29.86 32.43 -0.05
CA LYS A 10 29.46 32.33 -1.46
C LYS A 10 29.31 30.87 -1.89
N CYS A 11 30.26 30.00 -1.54
CA CYS A 11 30.18 28.57 -1.82
C CYS A 11 28.96 27.92 -1.16
N GLU A 12 28.66 28.25 0.09
CA GLU A 12 27.47 27.77 0.81
C GLU A 12 26.16 28.18 0.12
N LYS A 13 26.05 29.42 -0.34
CA LYS A 13 24.86 29.90 -1.06
C LYS A 13 24.66 29.18 -2.38
N VAL A 14 25.72 29.02 -3.17
CA VAL A 14 25.67 28.30 -4.45
C VAL A 14 25.31 26.83 -4.22
N LEU A 15 25.88 26.21 -3.18
CA LEU A 15 25.56 24.84 -2.83
C LEU A 15 24.10 24.69 -2.41
N ALA A 16 23.58 25.59 -1.57
CA ALA A 16 22.18 25.57 -1.16
C ALA A 16 21.23 25.68 -2.36
N GLN A 17 21.51 26.58 -3.31
CA GLN A 17 20.73 26.72 -4.54
C GLN A 17 20.80 25.46 -5.41
N TYR A 18 21.98 24.84 -5.51
CA TYR A 18 22.15 23.58 -6.24
C TYR A 18 21.33 22.44 -5.61
N LEU A 19 21.41 22.26 -4.30
CA LEU A 19 20.64 21.24 -3.58
C LEU A 19 19.13 21.47 -3.72
N GLU A 20 18.68 22.72 -3.67
CA GLU A 20 17.27 23.07 -3.85
C GLU A 20 16.78 22.71 -5.25
N THR A 21 17.59 22.94 -6.28
CA THR A 21 17.27 22.52 -7.66
C THR A 21 17.10 21.00 -7.76
N LYS A 22 17.92 20.23 -7.02
CA LYS A 22 17.79 18.77 -6.96
C LYS A 22 16.55 18.32 -6.20
N ARG A 23 16.19 18.99 -5.11
CA ARG A 23 14.95 18.72 -4.36
C ARG A 23 13.70 19.00 -5.18
N LEU A 24 13.69 20.06 -5.97
CA LEU A 24 12.58 20.34 -6.90
C LEU A 24 12.43 19.25 -7.97
N THR A 25 13.54 18.66 -8.42
CA THR A 25 13.52 17.58 -9.43
C THR A 25 13.09 16.24 -8.84
N TYR A 26 13.45 15.97 -7.58
CA TYR A 26 13.02 14.78 -6.85
C TYR A 26 12.57 15.16 -5.43
N PRO A 27 11.26 15.43 -5.24
CA PRO A 27 10.73 15.97 -3.99
C PRO A 27 10.99 15.11 -2.74
N ARG A 28 11.28 13.82 -2.89
CA ARG A 28 11.63 12.99 -1.72
C ARG A 28 12.89 13.44 -1.01
N PHE A 29 13.75 14.20 -1.68
CA PHE A 29 14.94 14.79 -1.06
C PHE A 29 14.62 15.85 0.01
N TYR A 30 13.36 16.32 0.12
CA TYR A 30 12.94 17.15 1.25
C TYR A 30 12.86 16.37 2.57
N PHE A 31 12.78 15.03 2.54
CA PHE A 31 12.66 14.19 3.73
C PHE A 31 14.01 13.64 4.25
N ILE A 32 15.12 14.01 3.63
CA ILE A 32 16.47 13.60 4.06
C ILE A 32 17.31 14.82 4.45
N SER A 33 18.35 14.57 5.24
CA SER A 33 19.30 15.61 5.61
C SER A 33 20.09 16.11 4.39
N SER A 34 20.56 17.36 4.43
CA SER A 34 21.43 17.90 3.38
C SER A 34 22.74 17.10 3.22
N ALA A 35 23.23 16.49 4.30
CA ALA A 35 24.42 15.63 4.28
C ALA A 35 24.16 14.31 3.52
N ASP A 36 23.02 13.66 3.78
CA ASP A 36 22.61 12.46 3.03
C ASP A 36 22.40 12.79 1.54
N LEU A 37 21.78 13.93 1.24
CA LEU A 37 21.59 14.37 -0.14
C LEU A 37 22.92 14.58 -0.86
N LEU A 38 23.89 15.20 -0.19
CA LEU A 38 25.24 15.38 -0.73
C LEU A 38 25.92 14.03 -1.00
N ASP A 39 25.78 13.07 -0.09
CA ASP A 39 26.35 11.72 -0.26
C ASP A 39 25.70 10.95 -1.42
N ILE A 40 24.39 11.12 -1.62
CA ILE A 40 23.68 10.57 -2.78
C ILE A 40 24.19 11.19 -4.08
N LEU A 41 24.35 12.52 -4.11
CA LEU A 41 24.77 13.23 -5.31
C LEU A 41 26.25 12.99 -5.65
N SER A 42 27.12 12.86 -4.64
CA SER A 42 28.54 12.56 -4.82
C SER A 42 28.76 11.14 -5.35
N ASN A 43 27.95 10.18 -4.89
CA ASN A 43 27.98 8.78 -5.32
C ASN A 43 27.06 8.48 -6.50
N GLY A 44 26.58 9.49 -7.22
CA GLY A 44 25.51 9.29 -8.19
C GLY A 44 25.80 8.34 -9.35
N ASN A 45 27.09 8.14 -9.65
CA ASN A 45 27.55 7.18 -10.66
C ASN A 45 27.63 5.73 -10.15
N ASN A 46 27.49 5.51 -8.84
CA ASN A 46 27.48 4.21 -8.19
C ASN A 46 26.12 3.93 -7.54
N PRO A 47 25.19 3.26 -8.26
CA PRO A 47 23.85 2.96 -7.77
C PRO A 47 23.83 2.19 -6.45
N GLU A 48 24.80 1.29 -6.22
CA GLU A 48 24.87 0.49 -4.99
C GLU A 48 25.12 1.36 -3.75
N SER A 49 25.96 2.39 -3.88
CA SER A 49 26.18 3.35 -2.79
C SER A 49 24.93 4.17 -2.50
N VAL A 50 24.21 4.61 -3.54
CA VAL A 50 22.93 5.33 -3.38
C VAL A 50 21.86 4.44 -2.74
N CYS A 51 21.87 3.13 -3.01
CA CYS A 51 20.90 2.19 -2.46
C CYS A 51 20.85 2.16 -0.92
N LYS A 52 21.96 2.52 -0.25
CA LYS A 52 22.02 2.63 1.22
C LYS A 52 21.02 3.65 1.78
N HIS A 53 20.64 4.65 0.98
CA HIS A 53 19.72 5.71 1.36
C HIS A 53 18.26 5.42 1.01
N LEU A 54 17.94 4.32 0.30
CA LEU A 54 16.57 4.00 -0.13
C LEU A 54 15.63 3.83 1.07
N ILE A 55 16.12 3.28 2.18
CA ILE A 55 15.37 3.12 3.43
C ILE A 55 14.83 4.46 3.98
N LYS A 56 15.52 5.56 3.69
CA LYS A 56 15.13 6.93 4.07
C LYS A 56 14.21 7.60 3.03
N LEU A 57 14.29 7.18 1.76
CA LEU A 57 13.51 7.74 0.65
C LEU A 57 12.17 7.01 0.41
N TYR A 58 12.08 5.75 0.80
CA TYR A 58 10.93 4.88 0.60
C TYR A 58 10.50 4.25 1.93
N ASP A 59 9.20 3.97 2.07
CA ASP A 59 8.68 3.40 3.31
C ASP A 59 9.17 1.96 3.52
N SER A 60 9.20 1.14 2.47
CA SER A 60 9.61 -0.28 2.59
C SER A 60 10.73 -0.74 1.66
N MET A 61 11.09 0.00 0.61
CA MET A 61 12.20 -0.40 -0.27
C MET A 61 13.55 -0.28 0.47
N ALA A 62 14.28 -1.39 0.57
CA ALA A 62 15.58 -1.44 1.24
C ALA A 62 16.75 -1.57 0.27
N LYS A 63 16.62 -2.41 -0.76
CA LYS A 63 17.68 -2.65 -1.76
C LYS A 63 17.08 -2.88 -3.14
N ILE A 64 17.92 -2.72 -4.17
CA ILE A 64 17.59 -3.06 -5.56
C ILE A 64 18.47 -4.23 -5.97
N LYS A 65 17.90 -5.18 -6.73
CA LYS A 65 18.64 -6.25 -7.38
C LYS A 65 19.15 -5.75 -8.73
N PHE A 66 20.47 -5.69 -8.88
CA PHE A 66 21.10 -5.26 -10.13
C PHE A 66 21.57 -6.46 -10.97
N ILE A 67 21.48 -6.29 -12.28
CA ILE A 67 22.14 -7.09 -13.30
C ILE A 67 23.10 -6.16 -14.06
N LYS A 68 24.33 -6.61 -14.35
CA LYS A 68 25.36 -5.80 -15.06
C LYS A 68 25.59 -4.43 -14.39
N ASP A 69 25.63 -4.41 -13.05
CA ASP A 69 25.95 -3.28 -12.16
C ASP A 69 25.05 -2.04 -12.19
N LYS A 70 24.23 -1.84 -13.24
CA LYS A 70 23.38 -0.63 -13.39
C LYS A 70 21.94 -0.91 -13.80
N LEU A 71 21.59 -2.16 -14.08
CA LEU A 71 20.23 -2.52 -14.48
C LEU A 71 19.47 -3.12 -13.30
N GLY A 72 18.60 -2.33 -12.67
CA GLY A 72 17.71 -2.79 -11.61
C GLY A 72 16.58 -3.65 -12.18
N VAL A 73 16.45 -4.89 -11.70
CA VAL A 73 15.42 -5.85 -12.14
C VAL A 73 14.38 -6.20 -11.08
N GLY A 74 14.59 -5.72 -9.85
CA GLY A 74 13.66 -5.93 -8.75
C GLY A 74 14.13 -5.22 -7.51
N MET A 75 13.31 -5.27 -6.47
CA MET A 75 13.58 -4.66 -5.17
C MET A 75 13.42 -5.67 -4.04
N TYR A 76 14.14 -5.39 -2.95
CA TYR A 76 13.98 -6.07 -1.68
C TYR A 76 13.37 -5.09 -0.67
N ALA A 77 12.32 -5.53 0.02
CA ALA A 77 11.75 -4.81 1.14
C ALA A 77 12.62 -4.91 2.41
N LYS A 78 12.32 -4.07 3.40
CA LYS A 78 12.92 -4.09 4.75
C LYS A 78 12.69 -5.42 5.48
N ASP A 79 11.59 -6.12 5.17
CA ASP A 79 11.24 -7.43 5.69
C ASP A 79 11.90 -8.61 4.94
N GLY A 80 12.60 -8.32 3.84
CA GLY A 80 13.26 -9.32 2.99
C GLY A 80 12.41 -9.82 1.82
N GLU A 81 11.15 -9.39 1.66
CA GLU A 81 10.33 -9.74 0.50
C GLU A 81 10.97 -9.21 -0.79
N TYR A 82 11.06 -10.07 -1.80
CA TYR A 82 11.57 -9.71 -3.12
C TYR A 82 10.40 -9.50 -4.09
N VAL A 83 10.45 -8.38 -4.83
CA VAL A 83 9.49 -8.06 -5.87
C VAL A 83 10.24 -7.78 -7.16
N GLU A 84 9.91 -8.52 -8.21
CA GLU A 84 10.45 -8.32 -9.55
C GLU A 84 9.77 -7.12 -10.21
N PHE A 85 10.53 -6.37 -11.00
CA PHE A 85 9.98 -5.23 -11.73
C PHE A 85 9.34 -5.65 -13.04
N ASP A 86 8.25 -4.98 -13.40
CA ASP A 86 7.64 -5.02 -14.73
C ASP A 86 8.47 -4.13 -15.68
N GLY A 87 9.63 -4.65 -16.06
CA GLY A 87 10.63 -3.96 -16.86
C GLY A 87 11.92 -3.67 -16.08
N ASN A 88 12.88 -3.06 -16.77
CA ASN A 88 14.20 -2.81 -16.20
C ASN A 88 14.40 -1.33 -15.87
N CYS A 89 14.95 -1.04 -14.70
CA CYS A 89 15.34 0.30 -14.30
C CYS A 89 16.82 0.52 -14.60
N GLU A 90 17.14 1.33 -15.61
CA GLU A 90 18.52 1.74 -15.85
C GLU A 90 18.92 2.84 -14.86
N CYS A 91 19.78 2.50 -13.91
CA CYS A 91 20.32 3.40 -12.90
C CYS A 91 21.60 4.09 -13.41
N SER A 92 21.50 4.75 -14.56
CA SER A 92 22.60 5.49 -15.19
C SER A 92 22.27 6.99 -15.29
N GLY A 93 23.30 7.83 -15.27
CA GLY A 93 23.15 9.28 -15.38
C GLY A 93 22.78 9.98 -14.06
N GLN A 94 21.96 11.04 -14.15
CA GLN A 94 21.58 11.88 -13.02
C GLN A 94 20.71 11.12 -12.01
N VAL A 95 21.06 11.20 -10.74
CA VAL A 95 20.47 10.39 -9.67
C VAL A 95 18.98 10.63 -9.49
N GLU A 96 18.61 11.90 -9.46
CA GLU A 96 17.23 12.35 -9.36
C GLU A 96 16.37 11.80 -10.51
N LYS A 97 16.93 11.62 -11.71
CA LYS A 97 16.18 11.12 -12.86
C LYS A 97 15.94 9.62 -12.76
N TRP A 98 16.97 8.84 -12.43
CA TRP A 98 16.77 7.40 -12.32
C TRP A 98 16.02 7.00 -11.04
N LEU A 99 16.07 7.77 -9.95
CA LEU A 99 15.21 7.57 -8.78
C LEU A 99 13.73 7.84 -9.08
N ASN A 100 13.42 8.86 -9.89
CA ASN A 100 12.06 9.07 -10.40
C ASN A 100 11.61 7.87 -11.24
N LYS A 101 12.43 7.43 -12.20
CA LYS A 101 12.13 6.24 -13.02
C LYS A 101 11.95 4.97 -12.18
N LEU A 102 12.77 4.78 -11.15
CA LEU A 102 12.63 3.67 -10.21
C LEU A 102 11.26 3.69 -9.51
N THR A 103 10.80 4.88 -9.11
CA THR A 103 9.48 5.07 -8.50
C THR A 103 8.37 4.71 -9.49
N ASP A 104 8.47 5.15 -10.74
CA ASP A 104 7.50 4.85 -11.79
C ASP A 104 7.45 3.35 -12.12
N ILE A 105 8.61 2.69 -12.18
CA ILE A 105 8.74 1.25 -12.40
C ILE A 105 8.16 0.48 -11.22
N MET A 106 8.47 0.87 -9.98
CA MET A 106 7.88 0.26 -8.78
C MET A 106 6.35 0.33 -8.81
N ARG A 107 5.78 1.51 -9.13
CA ARG A 107 4.33 1.72 -9.18
C ARG A 107 3.65 0.93 -10.31
N SER A 108 4.25 0.94 -11.50
CA SER A 108 3.74 0.16 -12.64
C SER A 108 3.80 -1.35 -12.35
N SER A 109 4.89 -1.83 -11.75
CA SER A 109 5.03 -3.22 -11.29
C SER A 109 3.94 -3.59 -10.29
N GLY A 110 3.72 -2.75 -9.27
CA GLY A 110 2.66 -2.94 -8.27
C GLY A 110 1.28 -3.04 -8.92
N ARG A 111 0.95 -2.13 -9.84
CA ARG A 111 -0.30 -2.16 -10.61
C ARG A 111 -0.44 -3.42 -11.46
N GLN A 112 0.65 -3.89 -12.07
CA GLN A 112 0.64 -5.13 -12.83
C GLN A 112 0.39 -6.34 -11.93
N TYR A 113 1.04 -6.41 -10.76
CA TYR A 113 0.79 -7.47 -9.78
C TYR A 113 -0.65 -7.46 -9.28
N PHE A 114 -1.25 -6.29 -9.01
CA PHE A 114 -2.66 -6.19 -8.62
C PHE A 114 -3.56 -6.71 -9.75
N GLY A 115 -3.33 -6.29 -10.99
CA GLY A 115 -4.10 -6.76 -12.14
C GLY A 115 -3.97 -8.27 -12.38
N LYS A 116 -2.78 -8.85 -12.19
CA LYS A 116 -2.56 -10.30 -12.26
C LYS A 116 -3.27 -11.03 -11.12
N ALA A 117 -3.13 -10.53 -9.89
CA ALA A 117 -3.76 -11.09 -8.69
C ALA A 117 -5.29 -11.12 -8.80
N VAL A 118 -5.90 -10.01 -9.24
CA VAL A 118 -7.35 -9.93 -9.41
C VAL A 118 -7.85 -10.94 -10.45
N LYS A 119 -7.14 -11.12 -11.57
CA LYS A 119 -7.54 -12.04 -12.65
C LYS A 119 -7.42 -13.51 -12.28
N SER A 120 -6.43 -13.88 -11.47
CA SER A 120 -6.13 -15.28 -11.14
C SER A 120 -6.79 -15.79 -9.86
N TYR A 121 -7.55 -14.94 -9.16
CA TYR A 121 -8.11 -15.26 -7.84
C TYR A 121 -8.97 -16.52 -7.84
N ASP A 122 -9.73 -16.76 -8.90
CA ASP A 122 -10.60 -17.93 -9.04
C ASP A 122 -9.88 -19.18 -9.61
N GLU A 123 -8.62 -19.05 -10.03
CA GLU A 123 -7.87 -20.15 -10.67
C GLU A 123 -7.38 -21.20 -9.65
N LYS A 124 -7.22 -20.81 -8.38
CA LYS A 124 -6.66 -21.66 -7.33
C LYS A 124 -7.37 -21.46 -6.00
N PRO A 125 -7.34 -22.47 -5.10
CA PRO A 125 -7.79 -22.27 -3.72
C PRO A 125 -7.07 -21.10 -3.05
N ARG A 126 -7.83 -20.28 -2.33
CA ARG A 126 -7.33 -19.05 -1.68
C ARG A 126 -6.09 -19.28 -0.82
N ARG A 127 -6.07 -20.37 -0.04
CA ARG A 127 -4.92 -20.79 0.80
C ARG A 127 -3.59 -20.97 0.03
N LEU A 128 -3.65 -21.26 -1.27
CA LEU A 128 -2.47 -21.39 -2.13
C LEU A 128 -2.21 -20.10 -2.91
N TRP A 129 -3.27 -19.51 -3.45
CA TRP A 129 -3.22 -18.28 -4.26
C TRP A 129 -2.52 -17.13 -3.54
N ILE A 130 -2.71 -17.00 -2.22
CA ILE A 130 -2.08 -15.91 -1.46
C ILE A 130 -0.55 -15.91 -1.62
N PHE A 131 0.10 -17.05 -1.81
CA PHE A 131 1.57 -17.15 -1.92
C PHE A 131 2.11 -16.86 -3.32
N ASP A 132 1.26 -16.83 -4.35
CA ASP A 132 1.68 -16.57 -5.74
C ASP A 132 2.06 -15.09 -5.97
N TYR A 133 1.63 -14.18 -5.08
CA TYR A 133 1.78 -12.74 -5.24
C TYR A 133 2.51 -12.10 -4.04
N PRO A 134 3.20 -10.95 -4.21
CA PRO A 134 3.74 -10.19 -3.09
C PRO A 134 2.66 -9.84 -2.05
N ALA A 135 3.05 -9.69 -0.77
CA ALA A 135 2.14 -9.51 0.35
C ALA A 135 1.11 -8.39 0.14
N GLN A 136 1.56 -7.23 -0.35
CA GLN A 136 0.67 -6.09 -0.63
C GLN A 136 -0.36 -6.39 -1.73
N ALA A 137 0.05 -7.08 -2.80
CA ALA A 137 -0.84 -7.43 -3.92
C ALA A 137 -1.85 -8.51 -3.51
N ALA A 138 -1.41 -9.52 -2.75
CA ALA A 138 -2.29 -10.55 -2.20
C ALA A 138 -3.34 -9.93 -1.25
N LEU A 139 -2.92 -9.05 -0.34
CA LEU A 139 -3.82 -8.37 0.59
C LEU A 139 -4.86 -7.51 -0.14
N CYS A 140 -4.42 -6.67 -1.08
CA CYS A 140 -5.35 -5.81 -1.82
C CYS A 140 -6.28 -6.64 -2.72
N GLY A 141 -5.77 -7.69 -3.36
CA GLY A 141 -6.59 -8.62 -4.16
C GLY A 141 -7.73 -9.24 -3.34
N VAL A 142 -7.45 -9.68 -2.10
CA VAL A 142 -8.48 -10.14 -1.16
C VAL A 142 -9.52 -9.05 -0.88
N GLN A 143 -9.09 -7.82 -0.60
CA GLN A 143 -10.02 -6.72 -0.30
C GLN A 143 -10.89 -6.32 -1.50
N ILE A 144 -10.32 -6.41 -2.72
CA ILE A 144 -11.04 -6.18 -3.97
C ILE A 144 -12.11 -7.24 -4.16
N TRP A 145 -11.76 -8.52 -4.01
CA TRP A 145 -12.72 -9.62 -4.14
C TRP A 145 -13.77 -9.60 -3.04
N TRP A 146 -13.40 -9.27 -1.80
CA TRP A 146 -14.37 -9.05 -0.73
C TRP A 146 -15.42 -8.00 -1.12
N THR A 147 -14.99 -6.88 -1.71
CA THR A 147 -15.89 -5.82 -2.17
C THR A 147 -16.78 -6.32 -3.32
N ALA A 148 -16.20 -7.02 -4.30
CA ALA A 148 -16.93 -7.56 -5.45
C ALA A 148 -17.98 -8.61 -5.04
N GLU A 149 -17.60 -9.60 -4.23
CA GLU A 149 -18.49 -10.67 -3.76
C GLU A 149 -19.58 -10.14 -2.82
N THR A 150 -19.29 -9.12 -2.00
CA THR A 150 -20.32 -8.46 -1.18
C THR A 150 -21.34 -7.73 -2.05
N ASN A 151 -20.90 -7.04 -3.10
CA ASN A 151 -21.79 -6.37 -4.03
C ASN A 151 -22.61 -7.37 -4.87
N ASP A 152 -22.02 -8.50 -5.27
CA ASP A 152 -22.75 -9.59 -5.92
C ASP A 152 -23.82 -10.17 -5.00
N ALA A 153 -23.51 -10.40 -3.72
CA ALA A 153 -24.50 -10.84 -2.73
C ALA A 153 -25.66 -9.85 -2.57
N PHE A 154 -25.41 -8.53 -2.65
CA PHE A 154 -26.48 -7.53 -2.70
C PHE A 154 -27.31 -7.62 -4.00
N ALA A 155 -26.68 -7.81 -5.16
CA ALA A 155 -27.40 -7.99 -6.42
C ALA A 155 -28.29 -9.25 -6.41
N GLN A 156 -27.82 -10.35 -5.80
CA GLN A 156 -28.62 -11.57 -5.63
C GLN A 156 -29.83 -11.35 -4.71
N LEU A 157 -29.68 -10.54 -3.65
CA LEU A 157 -30.81 -10.16 -2.79
C LEU A 157 -31.89 -9.39 -3.58
N GLU A 158 -31.50 -8.47 -4.45
CA GLU A 158 -32.42 -7.70 -5.30
C GLU A 158 -33.21 -8.58 -6.29
N ILE A 159 -32.63 -9.70 -6.72
CA ILE A 159 -33.28 -10.70 -7.61
C ILE A 159 -34.16 -11.69 -6.81
N GLY A 160 -34.15 -11.62 -5.48
CA GLY A 160 -35.01 -12.41 -4.59
C GLY A 160 -34.31 -13.56 -3.87
N HIS A 161 -32.98 -13.67 -3.94
CA HIS A 161 -32.21 -14.66 -3.18
C HIS A 161 -31.95 -14.19 -1.74
N GLU A 162 -32.97 -14.26 -0.88
CA GLU A 162 -32.97 -13.74 0.51
C GLU A 162 -31.80 -14.21 1.41
N ASN A 163 -31.14 -15.32 1.06
CA ASN A 163 -30.04 -15.89 1.85
C ASN A 163 -28.65 -15.56 1.30
N ALA A 164 -28.51 -14.79 0.22
CA ALA A 164 -27.23 -14.57 -0.45
C ALA A 164 -26.13 -14.02 0.50
N LEU A 165 -26.44 -12.99 1.30
CA LEU A 165 -25.48 -12.48 2.31
C LEU A 165 -25.12 -13.51 3.37
N LYS A 166 -26.06 -14.35 3.81
CA LYS A 166 -25.81 -15.39 4.82
C LYS A 166 -24.92 -16.50 4.26
N GLU A 167 -25.13 -16.88 3.01
CA GLU A 167 -24.30 -17.87 2.31
C GLU A 167 -22.89 -17.32 2.10
N TYR A 168 -22.77 -16.06 1.69
CA TYR A 168 -21.48 -15.40 1.57
C TYR A 168 -20.75 -15.31 2.93
N ASN A 169 -21.46 -14.95 4.01
CA ASN A 169 -20.84 -14.93 5.34
C ASN A 169 -20.34 -16.31 5.79
N LYS A 170 -21.07 -17.39 5.48
CA LYS A 170 -20.60 -18.76 5.71
C LYS A 170 -19.34 -19.07 4.91
N LYS A 171 -19.27 -18.65 3.63
CA LYS A 171 -18.07 -18.78 2.80
C LYS A 171 -16.87 -18.06 3.43
N GLN A 172 -17.05 -16.83 3.93
CA GLN A 172 -15.99 -16.08 4.62
C GLN A 172 -15.48 -16.81 5.87
N ILE A 173 -16.39 -17.40 6.66
CA ILE A 173 -16.01 -18.18 7.87
C ILE A 173 -15.15 -19.39 7.49
N VAL A 174 -15.52 -20.12 6.42
CA VAL A 174 -14.74 -21.26 5.94
C VAL A 174 -13.36 -20.81 5.48
N GLN A 175 -13.27 -19.78 4.63
CA GLN A 175 -11.99 -19.26 4.15
C GLN A 175 -11.09 -18.76 5.29
N LEU A 176 -11.66 -18.08 6.30
CA LEU A 176 -10.91 -17.62 7.45
C LEU A 176 -10.38 -18.80 8.28
N ASN A 177 -11.18 -19.84 8.49
CA ASN A 177 -10.72 -21.05 9.19
C ASN A 177 -9.59 -21.74 8.42
N GLU A 178 -9.65 -21.83 7.09
CA GLU A 178 -8.55 -22.37 6.29
C GLU A 178 -7.25 -21.56 6.45
N LEU A 179 -7.33 -20.23 6.56
CA LEU A 179 -6.16 -19.38 6.82
C LEU A 179 -5.65 -19.53 8.25
N ILE A 180 -6.54 -19.75 9.23
CA ILE A 180 -6.14 -20.03 10.63
C ILE A 180 -5.43 -21.39 10.70
N ASP A 181 -5.94 -22.41 10.02
CA ASP A 181 -5.30 -23.72 9.95
C ASP A 181 -3.91 -23.62 9.33
N LEU A 182 -3.76 -22.82 8.26
CA LEU A 182 -2.47 -22.53 7.64
C LEU A 182 -1.46 -21.86 8.59
N LEU A 183 -1.92 -21.07 9.57
CA LEU A 183 -1.04 -20.51 10.61
C LEU A 183 -0.55 -21.56 11.61
N LEU A 184 -1.21 -22.70 11.73
CA LEU A 184 -0.74 -23.80 12.58
C LEU A 184 0.38 -24.61 11.91
N GLU A 185 0.54 -24.47 10.59
CA GLU A 185 1.60 -25.13 9.82
C GLU A 185 2.96 -24.40 9.93
N ASP A 186 4.00 -25.06 9.42
CA ASP A 186 5.37 -24.55 9.37
C ASP A 186 5.56 -23.54 8.22
N LEU A 187 5.23 -22.27 8.51
CA LEU A 187 5.45 -21.14 7.60
C LEU A 187 6.76 -20.41 7.90
N THR A 188 7.37 -19.83 6.86
CA THR A 188 8.45 -18.86 7.03
C THR A 188 7.96 -17.63 7.81
N LYS A 189 8.88 -16.85 8.40
CA LYS A 189 8.49 -15.63 9.14
C LYS A 189 7.71 -14.64 8.27
N GLY A 190 8.09 -14.49 7.00
CA GLY A 190 7.39 -13.62 6.04
C GLY A 190 6.01 -14.15 5.69
N ASP A 191 5.90 -15.45 5.38
CA ASP A 191 4.62 -16.08 5.05
C ASP A 191 3.64 -16.01 6.21
N ARG A 192 4.12 -16.29 7.44
CA ARG A 192 3.31 -16.18 8.66
C ARG A 192 2.82 -14.74 8.89
N GLN A 193 3.68 -13.74 8.70
CA GLN A 193 3.32 -12.31 8.80
C GLN A 193 2.23 -11.96 7.77
N LYS A 194 2.36 -12.46 6.54
CA LYS A 194 1.43 -12.20 5.44
C LYS A 194 0.07 -12.82 5.72
N VAL A 195 0.03 -14.09 6.12
CA VAL A 195 -1.23 -14.77 6.50
C VAL A 195 -1.87 -14.07 7.71
N ASN A 196 -1.11 -13.72 8.75
CA ASN A 196 -1.63 -12.95 9.89
C ASN A 196 -2.26 -11.62 9.46
N THR A 197 -1.62 -10.93 8.52
CA THR A 197 -2.10 -9.64 8.02
C THR A 197 -3.42 -9.78 7.26
N ILE A 198 -3.53 -10.80 6.41
CA ILE A 198 -4.78 -11.12 5.69
C ILE A 198 -5.86 -11.53 6.69
N CYS A 199 -5.57 -12.42 7.64
CA CYS A 199 -6.52 -12.83 8.69
C CYS A 199 -7.05 -11.63 9.49
N THR A 200 -6.20 -10.66 9.82
CA THR A 200 -6.60 -9.46 10.58
C THR A 200 -7.67 -8.66 9.84
N ILE A 201 -7.50 -8.47 8.52
CA ILE A 201 -8.47 -7.77 7.69
C ILE A 201 -9.73 -8.62 7.45
N ASP A 202 -9.57 -9.92 7.21
CA ASP A 202 -10.69 -10.84 6.99
C ASP A 202 -11.65 -10.94 8.18
N VAL A 203 -11.13 -10.92 9.41
CA VAL A 203 -11.97 -10.89 10.62
C VAL A 203 -12.88 -9.66 10.59
N HIS A 204 -12.32 -8.48 10.30
CA HIS A 204 -13.10 -7.25 10.16
C HIS A 204 -14.13 -7.37 9.03
N CYS A 205 -13.72 -7.81 7.83
CA CYS A 205 -14.60 -7.98 6.67
C CYS A 205 -15.77 -8.93 6.95
N ARG A 206 -15.53 -10.06 7.64
CA ARG A 206 -16.54 -11.02 8.08
C ARG A 206 -17.50 -10.41 9.09
N ASP A 207 -16.98 -9.65 10.05
CA ASP A 207 -17.78 -8.99 11.08
C ASP A 207 -18.67 -7.88 10.51
N VAL A 208 -18.20 -7.15 9.49
CA VAL A 208 -19.01 -6.17 8.76
C VAL A 208 -20.20 -6.86 8.08
N VAL A 209 -19.97 -7.95 7.35
CA VAL A 209 -21.06 -8.70 6.69
C VAL A 209 -22.03 -9.28 7.72
N ALA A 210 -21.54 -9.83 8.84
CA ALA A 210 -22.38 -10.34 9.91
C ALA A 210 -23.27 -9.23 10.53
N LYS A 211 -22.72 -8.03 10.74
CA LYS A 211 -23.49 -6.86 11.22
C LYS A 211 -24.56 -6.43 10.22
N MET A 212 -24.24 -6.41 8.92
CA MET A 212 -25.21 -6.07 7.87
C MET A 212 -26.38 -7.07 7.83
N ILE A 213 -26.12 -8.37 8.02
CA ILE A 213 -27.16 -9.40 8.14
C ILE A 213 -28.03 -9.16 9.38
N GLN A 214 -27.42 -8.87 10.53
CA GLN A 214 -28.16 -8.60 11.78
C GLN A 214 -29.08 -7.36 11.64
N GLN A 215 -28.62 -6.35 10.92
CA GLN A 215 -29.35 -5.10 10.67
C GLN A 215 -30.34 -5.21 9.50
N LYS A 216 -30.43 -6.37 8.83
CA LYS A 216 -31.30 -6.60 7.66
C LYS A 216 -31.06 -5.59 6.55
N ILE A 217 -29.80 -5.34 6.22
CA ILE A 217 -29.43 -4.48 5.10
C ILE A 217 -29.58 -5.27 3.80
N GLU A 218 -30.41 -4.76 2.89
CA GLU A 218 -30.77 -5.45 1.65
C GLU A 218 -30.24 -4.78 0.37
N THR A 219 -29.70 -3.56 0.47
CA THR A 219 -29.19 -2.81 -0.68
C THR A 219 -27.73 -2.39 -0.50
N GLY A 220 -26.96 -2.49 -1.58
CA GLY A 220 -25.61 -1.95 -1.64
C GLY A 220 -25.54 -0.42 -1.50
N SER A 221 -26.66 0.30 -1.63
CA SER A 221 -26.70 1.75 -1.42
C SER A 221 -26.77 2.16 0.06
N ALA A 222 -26.96 1.20 0.98
CA ALA A 222 -27.09 1.48 2.39
C ALA A 222 -25.81 2.07 3.00
N PHE A 223 -25.97 3.07 3.87
CA PHE A 223 -24.85 3.77 4.51
C PHE A 223 -23.90 2.82 5.22
N GLN A 224 -24.41 1.77 5.86
CA GLN A 224 -23.65 0.78 6.61
C GLN A 224 -22.62 0.04 5.74
N TRP A 225 -22.93 -0.17 4.46
CA TRP A 225 -21.99 -0.69 3.48
C TRP A 225 -21.15 0.42 2.86
N GLN A 226 -21.77 1.55 2.53
CA GLN A 226 -21.11 2.68 1.89
C GLN A 226 -19.99 3.28 2.74
N CYS A 227 -20.13 3.27 4.06
CA CYS A 227 -19.15 3.83 4.98
C CYS A 227 -17.91 2.95 5.21
N GLN A 228 -17.86 1.75 4.63
CA GLN A 228 -16.70 0.87 4.71
C GLN A 228 -15.63 1.26 3.68
N LEU A 229 -14.36 1.11 4.04
CA LEU A 229 -13.25 1.26 3.10
C LEU A 229 -13.24 0.07 2.13
N ARG A 230 -13.52 0.33 0.86
CA ARG A 230 -13.69 -0.70 -0.17
C ARG A 230 -12.68 -0.50 -1.28
N HIS A 231 -11.95 -1.56 -1.61
CA HIS A 231 -11.06 -1.57 -2.76
C HIS A 231 -11.80 -2.12 -3.96
N ARG A 232 -11.64 -1.49 -5.13
CA ARG A 232 -12.29 -1.91 -6.36
C ARG A 232 -11.28 -1.90 -7.49
N TRP A 233 -11.23 -2.97 -8.25
CA TRP A 233 -10.54 -3.00 -9.53
C TRP A 233 -11.47 -2.52 -10.64
N ASP A 234 -11.05 -1.53 -11.41
CA ASP A 234 -11.72 -1.09 -12.62
C ASP A 234 -11.10 -1.78 -13.83
N PHE A 235 -11.87 -2.62 -14.52
CA PHE A 235 -11.38 -3.36 -15.68
C PHE A 235 -11.16 -2.48 -16.92
N LYS A 236 -11.86 -1.35 -17.03
CA LYS A 236 -11.69 -0.42 -18.17
C LYS A 236 -10.41 0.37 -18.01
N GLU A 237 -10.17 0.89 -16.82
CA GLU A 237 -8.94 1.64 -16.52
C GLU A 237 -7.76 0.72 -16.18
N SER A 238 -8.01 -0.56 -15.89
CA SER A 238 -7.03 -1.51 -15.34
C SER A 238 -6.35 -0.93 -14.10
N ASP A 239 -7.13 -0.40 -13.17
CA ASP A 239 -6.62 0.32 -12.00
C ASP A 239 -7.44 0.03 -10.73
N CYS A 240 -6.84 0.26 -9.57
CA CYS A 240 -7.43 0.06 -8.26
C CYS A 240 -7.87 1.39 -7.68
N PHE A 241 -9.07 1.41 -7.13
CA PHE A 241 -9.66 2.55 -6.45
C PHE A 241 -10.02 2.16 -5.02
N ALA A 242 -9.75 3.07 -4.08
CA ALA A 242 -10.28 3.02 -2.72
C ALA A 242 -11.52 3.91 -2.65
N ASN A 243 -12.65 3.33 -2.22
CA ASN A 243 -13.95 3.97 -2.12
C ASN A 243 -14.44 3.94 -0.68
N ILE A 244 -14.94 5.09 -0.20
CA ILE A 244 -15.58 5.21 1.11
C ILE A 244 -16.56 6.36 1.08
N CYS A 245 -17.82 6.05 1.39
CA CYS A 245 -18.97 6.89 1.08
C CYS A 245 -18.92 7.34 -0.40
N ASP A 246 -18.99 8.65 -0.63
CA ASP A 246 -18.87 9.32 -1.93
C ASP A 246 -17.41 9.61 -2.35
N ALA A 247 -16.44 9.44 -1.45
CA ALA A 247 -15.04 9.68 -1.77
C ALA A 247 -14.44 8.51 -2.57
N GLN A 248 -13.64 8.86 -3.58
CA GLN A 248 -12.90 7.91 -4.41
C GLN A 248 -11.46 8.37 -4.58
N PHE A 249 -10.51 7.47 -4.36
CA PHE A 249 -9.09 7.73 -4.55
C PHE A 249 -8.48 6.62 -5.40
N ARG A 250 -7.67 7.01 -6.40
CA ARG A 250 -6.84 6.06 -7.15
C ARG A 250 -5.71 5.56 -6.25
N TYR A 251 -5.45 4.26 -6.28
CA TYR A 251 -4.34 3.66 -5.54
C TYR A 251 -3.00 4.12 -6.14
N TRP A 252 -2.03 4.50 -5.31
CA TRP A 252 -0.76 5.08 -5.78
C TRP A 252 0.35 4.06 -6.03
N TYR A 253 0.15 2.79 -5.62
CA TYR A 253 1.09 1.69 -5.83
C TYR A 253 2.50 1.92 -5.28
N GLU A 254 2.62 2.75 -4.24
CA GLU A 254 3.83 2.78 -3.45
C GLU A 254 4.01 1.40 -2.79
N TYR A 255 5.20 0.82 -2.89
CA TYR A 255 5.43 -0.49 -2.30
C TYR A 255 5.66 -0.37 -0.79
N LEU A 256 4.81 -1.06 -0.03
CA LEU A 256 4.75 -0.99 1.43
C LEU A 256 5.31 -2.24 2.10
N GLY A 257 5.71 -3.26 1.33
CA GLY A 257 6.18 -4.53 1.88
C GLY A 257 5.09 -5.29 2.66
N ASN A 258 5.53 -6.33 3.36
CA ASN A 258 4.71 -7.18 4.22
C ASN A 258 4.58 -6.58 5.63
N THR A 259 3.95 -5.40 5.70
CA THR A 259 3.72 -4.72 6.97
C THR A 259 2.45 -5.20 7.66
N PRO A 260 2.45 -5.30 9.00
CA PRO A 260 1.24 -5.68 9.73
C PRO A 260 0.17 -4.60 9.56
N ARG A 261 -1.10 -5.04 9.56
CA ARG A 261 -2.28 -4.17 9.55
C ARG A 261 -2.85 -3.99 10.94
N LEU A 262 -3.42 -2.82 11.18
CA LEU A 262 -4.11 -2.52 12.45
C LEU A 262 -5.42 -3.30 12.53
N VAL A 263 -5.76 -3.79 13.73
CA VAL A 263 -7.10 -4.35 13.98
C VAL A 263 -8.14 -3.23 13.84
N VAL A 264 -9.06 -3.38 12.89
CA VAL A 264 -10.06 -2.36 12.58
C VAL A 264 -11.23 -2.46 13.57
N THR A 265 -11.46 -1.37 14.29
CA THR A 265 -12.56 -1.23 15.26
C THR A 265 -13.60 -0.20 14.79
N PRO A 266 -14.80 -0.14 15.39
CA PRO A 266 -15.77 0.92 15.06
C PRO A 266 -15.26 2.35 15.31
N LEU A 267 -14.21 2.53 16.11
CA LEU A 267 -13.56 3.84 16.25
C LEU A 267 -12.62 4.11 15.07
N THR A 268 -11.86 3.10 14.65
CA THR A 268 -11.00 3.13 13.46
C THR A 268 -11.81 3.46 12.20
N ASP A 269 -12.96 2.80 11.99
CA ASP A 269 -13.85 3.05 10.85
C ASP A 269 -14.32 4.51 10.80
N ARG A 270 -14.72 5.07 11.94
CA ARG A 270 -15.14 6.48 12.02
C ARG A 270 -13.99 7.42 11.69
N CYS A 271 -12.77 7.10 12.11
CA CYS A 271 -11.58 7.85 11.72
C CYS A 271 -11.32 7.74 10.22
N TYR A 272 -11.48 6.56 9.61
CA TYR A 272 -11.31 6.36 8.16
C TYR A 272 -12.30 7.21 7.38
N ILE A 273 -13.58 7.17 7.74
CA ILE A 273 -14.62 8.01 7.11
C ILE A 273 -14.24 9.49 7.22
N THR A 274 -13.94 9.98 8.42
CA THR A 274 -13.66 11.41 8.64
C THR A 274 -12.42 11.87 7.86
N LEU A 275 -11.31 11.11 7.93
CA LEU A 275 -10.05 11.47 7.28
C LEU A 275 -10.16 11.44 5.75
N THR A 276 -10.83 10.45 5.20
CA THR A 276 -11.02 10.33 3.74
C THR A 276 -11.96 11.39 3.20
N GLN A 277 -13.00 11.75 3.94
CA GLN A 277 -13.89 12.86 3.60
C GLN A 277 -13.17 14.21 3.66
N SER A 278 -12.38 14.45 4.71
CA SER A 278 -11.54 15.65 4.78
C SER A 278 -10.57 15.72 3.59
N LEU A 279 -9.90 14.61 3.25
CA LEU A 279 -8.99 14.54 2.11
C LEU A 279 -9.72 14.78 0.78
N HIS A 280 -10.94 14.25 0.62
CA HIS A 280 -11.77 14.47 -0.57
C HIS A 280 -12.09 15.96 -0.77
N LEU A 281 -12.28 16.69 0.33
CA LEU A 281 -12.50 18.14 0.35
C LEU A 281 -11.21 18.97 0.33
N ILE A 282 -10.03 18.34 0.21
CA ILE A 282 -8.71 19.00 0.24
C ILE A 282 -8.51 19.76 1.58
N MET A 283 -9.00 19.17 2.67
CA MET A 283 -8.86 19.68 4.03
C MET A 283 -7.99 18.76 4.88
N GLY A 284 -7.36 19.32 5.91
CA GLY A 284 -6.67 18.55 6.92
C GLY A 284 -7.65 17.85 7.87
N GLY A 285 -7.26 16.69 8.39
CA GLY A 285 -7.99 16.00 9.45
C GLY A 285 -7.20 16.02 10.76
N ALA A 286 -7.87 16.29 11.88
CA ALA A 286 -7.25 16.30 13.22
C ALA A 286 -7.93 15.27 14.14
N PRO A 287 -7.52 13.98 14.12
CA PRO A 287 -8.01 13.00 15.07
C PRO A 287 -7.65 13.40 16.51
N ALA A 288 -8.66 13.63 17.35
CA ALA A 288 -8.49 14.03 18.74
C ALA A 288 -8.79 12.86 19.69
N GLY A 289 -8.00 12.73 20.77
CA GLY A 289 -8.18 11.71 21.80
C GLY A 289 -6.94 11.52 22.68
N PRO A 290 -7.05 10.82 23.82
CA PRO A 290 -5.94 10.59 24.76
C PRO A 290 -4.71 9.91 24.13
N ALA A 291 -3.55 10.01 24.76
CA ALA A 291 -2.36 9.28 24.33
C ALA A 291 -2.61 7.76 24.39
N GLY A 292 -2.05 7.01 23.43
CA GLY A 292 -2.18 5.54 23.38
C GLY A 292 -3.48 5.00 22.79
N THR A 293 -4.40 5.84 22.32
CA THR A 293 -5.68 5.38 21.72
C THR A 293 -5.59 5.07 20.22
N GLY A 294 -4.40 4.79 19.69
CA GLY A 294 -4.22 4.36 18.29
C GLY A 294 -4.42 5.44 17.22
N LYS A 295 -4.40 6.73 17.56
CA LYS A 295 -4.68 7.82 16.61
C LYS A 295 -3.69 7.87 15.44
N THR A 296 -2.39 7.85 15.77
CA THR A 296 -1.32 7.93 14.78
C THR A 296 -1.25 6.65 13.95
N GLU A 297 -1.47 5.51 14.59
CA GLU A 297 -1.48 4.17 14.00
C GLU A 297 -2.64 4.05 13.00
N THR A 298 -3.82 4.57 13.35
CA THR A 298 -4.99 4.62 12.46
C THR A 298 -4.71 5.46 11.22
N THR A 299 -4.14 6.67 11.38
CA THR A 299 -3.79 7.50 10.22
C THR A 299 -2.72 6.85 9.34
N LYS A 300 -1.74 6.16 9.95
CA LYS A 300 -0.70 5.43 9.21
C LYS A 300 -1.27 4.25 8.46
N ASP A 301 -2.17 3.46 9.07
CA ASP A 301 -2.79 2.31 8.41
C ASP A 301 -3.70 2.72 7.25
N LEU A 302 -4.44 3.83 7.38
CA LEU A 302 -5.21 4.41 6.27
C LEU A 302 -4.33 4.90 5.12
N GLY A 303 -3.15 5.45 5.41
CA GLY A 303 -2.23 5.94 4.40
C GLY A 303 -1.54 4.84 3.59
N LYS A 304 -1.65 3.58 4.02
CA LYS A 304 -1.06 2.39 3.40
C LYS A 304 -2.05 1.67 2.46
#